data_AF-A0A7Y2P0J8-F1
#
_entry.id   AF-A0A7Y2P0J8-F1
#
_cell.length_a   1.000
_cell.length_b   1.000
_cell.length_c   1.000
_cell.angle_alpha   90.00
_cell.angle_beta   90.00
_cell.angle_gamma   90.00
#
_symmetry.space_group_name_H-M   'P 1'
#
loop_
_entity.id
_entity.type
_entity.pdbx_description
1 polymer ?
#
loop_
_entity_poly.entity_id
_entity_poly.type
_entity_poly.pdbx_seq_one_letter_code
_entity_poly.pdbx_strand_id
1 'polypeptide(L)' 'MSDCSIPEWTTFHVSYSYTGFKNWTLSGNIKNLFDTAAPYDPRYPNEGFNTQLHNAMGPYFRMSASYKF' A
#
# COMPACT_ATOMS: atom_id res chain seq x y z
N MET A 1 7.23 29.72 15.02
CA MET A 1 7.88 28.41 14.83
C MET A 1 6.83 27.52 14.19
N SER A 2 6.90 27.37 12.87
CA SER A 2 5.91 26.59 12.13
C SER A 2 6.15 25.13 12.45
N ASP A 3 5.16 24.50 13.08
CA ASP A 3 5.17 23.11 13.49
C ASP A 3 5.53 22.24 12.29
N CYS A 4 6.74 21.69 12.27
CA CYS A 4 7.21 20.82 11.19
C CYS A 4 6.65 19.40 11.43
N SER A 5 5.35 19.31 11.64
CA SER A 5 4.64 18.08 11.90
C SER A 5 3.96 17.64 10.60
N ILE A 6 4.44 16.52 10.07
CA ILE A 6 3.87 15.87 8.89
C ILE A 6 2.55 15.22 9.33
N PRO A 7 1.43 15.44 8.60
CA PRO A 7 0.19 14.76 8.93
C PRO A 7 0.36 13.24 8.91
N GLU A 8 -0.38 12.54 9.78
CA GLU A 8 -0.37 11.08 9.80
C GLU A 8 -0.89 10.49 8.47
N TRP A 9 -0.25 9.41 8.02
CA TRP A 9 -0.65 8.69 6.82
C TRP A 9 -1.04 7.25 7.16
N THR A 10 -2.34 6.99 7.16
CA THR A 10 -2.89 5.68 7.48
C THR A 10 -3.55 5.08 6.24
N THR A 11 -2.93 4.05 5.68
CA THR A 11 -3.45 3.30 4.53
C THR A 11 -4.03 1.95 4.97
N PHE A 12 -5.16 1.56 4.39
CA PHE A 12 -5.75 0.24 4.65
C PHE A 12 -5.37 -0.76 3.55
N HIS A 13 -4.87 -1.93 3.96
CA HIS A 13 -4.44 -2.99 3.07
C HIS A 13 -5.22 -4.26 3.38
N VAL A 14 -5.68 -4.95 2.34
CA VAL A 14 -6.38 -6.23 2.47
C VAL A 14 -5.54 -7.31 1.79
N SER A 15 -5.33 -8.42 2.49
CA SER A 15 -4.71 -9.60 1.90
C SER A 15 -5.54 -10.82 2.25
N TYR A 16 -5.89 -11.60 1.24
CA TYR A 16 -6.59 -12.85 1.39
C TYR A 16 -5.81 -13.97 0.71
N SER A 17 -5.67 -15.11 1.38
CA SER A 17 -5.06 -16.30 0.79
C SER A 17 -5.91 -17.51 1.08
N TYR A 18 -6.22 -18.26 0.03
CA TYR A 18 -6.99 -19.47 0.07
C TYR A 18 -6.15 -20.64 -0.42
N THR A 19 -6.08 -21.69 0.38
CA THR A 19 -5.34 -22.91 0.06
C THR A 19 -6.28 -24.09 0.28
N GLY A 20 -6.49 -24.91 -0.76
CA GLY A 20 -7.36 -26.08 -0.59
C GLY A 20 -7.92 -26.68 -1.87
N PHE A 21 -8.00 -25.90 -2.95
CA PHE A 21 -8.45 -26.45 -4.23
C PHE A 21 -7.33 -27.25 -4.89
N LYS A 22 -7.30 -28.58 -4.73
CA LYS A 22 -6.40 -29.47 -5.48
C LYS A 22 -4.93 -28.99 -5.46
N ASN A 23 -4.39 -28.72 -4.28
CA ASN A 23 -3.03 -28.20 -4.07
C ASN A 23 -2.75 -26.80 -4.68
N TRP A 24 -3.79 -26.07 -5.06
CA TRP A 24 -3.70 -24.66 -5.40
C TRP A 24 -3.75 -23.77 -4.16
N THR A 25 -2.90 -22.75 -4.19
CA THR A 25 -2.89 -21.60 -3.31
C THR A 25 -3.22 -20.38 -4.16
N LEU A 26 -4.35 -19.73 -3.87
CA LEU A 26 -4.74 -18.46 -4.47
C LEU A 26 -4.53 -17.36 -3.44
N SER A 27 -3.87 -16.28 -3.82
CA SER A 27 -3.63 -15.14 -2.94
C SER A 27 -4.00 -13.85 -3.66
N GLY A 28 -4.86 -13.05 -3.04
CA GLY A 28 -5.19 -11.70 -3.45
C GLY A 28 -4.63 -10.69 -2.45
N ASN A 29 -4.06 -9.61 -2.92
CA ASN A 29 -3.59 -8.49 -2.11
C ASN A 29 -4.06 -7.18 -2.75
N ILE A 30 -4.66 -6.32 -1.93
CA ILE A 30 -5.10 -4.99 -2.29
C ILE A 30 -4.40 -4.05 -1.33
N LYS A 31 -3.60 -3.14 -1.89
CA LYS A 31 -2.94 -2.09 -1.14
C LYS A 31 -3.65 -0.77 -1.35
N ASN A 32 -3.67 0.06 -0.30
CA ASN A 32 -4.29 1.37 -0.32
C ASN A 32 -5.77 1.33 -0.78
N LEU A 33 -6.58 0.49 -0.11
CA LEU A 33 -7.97 0.21 -0.50
C LEU A 33 -8.82 1.49 -0.64
N PHE A 34 -8.54 2.50 0.18
CA PHE A 34 -9.28 3.76 0.21
C PHE A 34 -8.59 4.90 -0.57
N ASP A 35 -7.59 4.59 -1.40
CA ASP A 35 -6.86 5.58 -2.21
C ASP A 35 -6.38 6.80 -1.39
N THR A 36 -5.78 6.54 -0.22
CA THR A 36 -5.31 7.60 0.68
C THR A 36 -4.01 8.20 0.16
N ALA A 37 -4.05 9.47 -0.25
CA ALA A 37 -2.89 10.20 -0.74
C ALA A 37 -1.82 10.40 0.35
N ALA A 38 -0.54 10.38 -0.04
CA ALA A 38 0.56 10.66 0.87
C ALA A 38 0.49 12.11 1.40
N PRO A 39 0.76 12.35 2.69
CA PRO A 39 0.73 13.68 3.28
C PRO A 39 1.87 14.53 2.71
N TYR A 40 1.58 15.82 2.57
CA TYR A 40 2.56 16.76 2.05
C TYR A 40 3.72 16.94 3.03
N ASP A 41 4.95 16.78 2.54
CA ASP A 41 6.17 17.03 3.31
C ASP A 41 6.95 18.20 2.69
N PRO A 42 7.01 19.38 3.34
CA PRO A 42 7.73 20.54 2.82
C PRO A 42 9.25 20.33 2.71
N ARG A 43 9.81 19.28 3.33
CA ARG A 43 11.22 18.91 3.17
C ARG A 43 11.52 18.27 1.82
N TYR A 44 10.48 17.85 1.07
CA TYR A 44 10.57 17.22 -0.25
C TYR A 44 9.86 18.09 -1.30
N PRO A 45 10.48 19.21 -1.73
CA PRO A 45 9.81 20.21 -2.57
C PRO A 45 9.51 19.76 -4.01
N ASN A 46 10.18 18.71 -4.52
CA ASN A 46 9.94 18.20 -5.87
C ASN A 46 8.83 17.14 -5.88
N GLU A 47 8.90 16.18 -4.97
CA GLU A 47 7.95 15.08 -4.88
C GLU A 47 6.69 15.44 -4.08
N GLY A 48 6.79 16.43 -3.20
CA GLY A 48 5.70 16.90 -2.34
C GLY A 48 5.41 15.99 -1.16
N PHE A 49 6.04 14.82 -1.03
CA PHE A 49 5.88 13.91 0.11
C PHE A 49 7.20 13.23 0.43
N ASN A 50 7.31 12.70 1.65
CA ASN A 50 8.49 11.97 2.08
C ASN A 50 8.61 10.61 1.37
N THR A 51 9.49 10.50 0.39
CA THR A 51 9.69 9.27 -0.41
C THR A 51 10.32 8.10 0.36
N GLN A 52 10.87 8.35 1.55
CA GLN A 52 11.43 7.30 2.40
C GLN A 52 10.37 6.59 3.25
N LEU A 53 9.25 7.28 3.54
CA LEU A 53 8.17 6.78 4.40
C LEU A 53 6.89 6.48 3.61
N HIS A 54 6.61 7.26 2.56
CA HIS A 54 5.38 7.22 1.80
C HIS A 54 5.64 6.94 0.31
N ASN A 55 4.58 6.64 -0.43
CA ASN A 55 4.65 6.47 -1.88
C ASN A 55 3.43 7.11 -2.55
N ALA A 56 3.58 7.49 -3.82
CA ALA A 56 2.50 8.06 -4.62
C ALA A 56 1.57 7.00 -5.24
N MET A 57 1.58 5.76 -4.74
CA MET A 57 0.79 4.68 -5.32
C MET A 57 -0.64 4.72 -4.77
N GLY A 58 -1.61 4.83 -5.69
CA GLY A 58 -3.02 4.65 -5.40
C GLY A 58 -3.38 3.18 -5.12
N PRO A 59 -4.65 2.76 -5.30
CA PRO A 59 -5.07 1.40 -5.02
C PRO A 59 -4.35 0.42 -5.94
N TYR A 60 -3.65 -0.54 -5.35
CA TYR A 60 -2.88 -1.54 -6.08
C TYR A 60 -3.41 -2.95 -5.81
N PHE A 61 -3.82 -3.65 -6.87
CA PHE A 61 -4.40 -4.99 -6.80
C PHE A 61 -3.41 -6.00 -7.37
N ARG A 62 -3.13 -7.05 -6.60
CA ARG A 62 -2.27 -8.17 -7.00
C ARG A 62 -2.95 -9.48 -6.70
N MET A 63 -3.04 -10.33 -7.70
CA MET A 63 -3.49 -11.71 -7.54
C MET A 63 -2.34 -12.66 -7.88
N SER A 64 -2.28 -13.79 -7.21
CA SER A 64 -1.27 -14.82 -7.43
C SER A 64 -1.89 -16.19 -7.25
N ALA A 65 -1.48 -17.14 -8.08
CA ALA A 65 -1.90 -18.52 -8.00
C ALA A 65 -0.66 -19.40 -8.04
N SER A 66 -0.53 -20.31 -7.08
CA SER A 66 0.57 -21.25 -7.00
C SER A 66 0.01 -22.66 -6.87
N TYR A 67 0.54 -23.59 -7.64
CA TYR A 67 0.21 -25.00 -7.56
C TYR A 67 1.37 -25.76 -6.93
N LYS A 68 1.08 -26.68 -5.99
CA LYS A 68 2.07 -27.59 -5.42
C LYS A 68 1.84 -29.01 -5.93
N PHE A 69 2.88 -29.62 -6.49
CA PHE A 69 2.92 -31.01 -6.96
C PHE A 69 3.18 -31.97 -5.80
#